data_AF-A0A355EUU8-F1
#
_entry.id   AF-A0A355EUU8-F1
#
_cell.length_a   1.000
_cell.length_b   1.000
_cell.length_c   1.000
_cell.angle_alpha   90.00
_cell.angle_beta   90.00
_cell.angle_gamma   90.00
#
_symmetry.space_group_name_H-M   'P 1'
#
loop_
_entity.id
_entity.type
_entity.pdbx_description
1 polymer ?
#
loop_
_entity_poly.entity_id
_entity_poly.type
_entity_poly.pdbx_seq_one_letter_code
_entity_poly.pdbx_strand_id
1 'polypeptide(L)'
;HRVLLWTRLPGAGADGEPADVVLGQPDFTTEGARAAGRGPEAGFHLPTAALIVDGTLLVADAWHHRIAGWTTVPTASGTPPDFVLGQPDPRAIEPNRGGPVDAHTLYWPYGLAWIDGLLWVADTGNRRVLGWHGLPREDRPADLVLGQPSFRDNAENRGGPLGADSFRWPHALAGGAGGFYVADAGNHRVLGWRETPRADRPADFALGQTGLAVGFESQYAPQSATTLRFPYGAAVCDDRLAVADTANNRILLWPEPPTATAAPAGLVLGQESFQGNGENRWKAVAADTFCWPYGIAWNGGLLAVADSGNNRVMIWEEEHHVSRRTRPH
;
A
#
# COMPACT_ATOMS: atom_id res chain seq x y z
N HIS A 1 -0.62 -9.36 -13.58
CA HIS A 1 0.73 -9.64 -14.13
C HIS A 1 1.36 -8.49 -14.90
N ARG A 2 0.86 -7.25 -14.82
CA ARG A 2 1.38 -6.12 -15.59
C ARG A 2 1.30 -4.84 -14.78
N VAL A 3 2.17 -3.89 -15.10
CA VAL A 3 2.07 -2.50 -14.65
C VAL A 3 1.84 -1.64 -15.88
N LEU A 4 0.84 -0.78 -15.81
CA LEU A 4 0.47 0.14 -16.88
C LEU A 4 0.89 1.55 -16.48
N LEU A 5 1.49 2.29 -17.41
CA LEU A 5 1.94 3.65 -17.18
C LEU A 5 1.23 4.58 -18.16
N TRP A 6 0.74 5.69 -17.62
CA TRP A 6 0.24 6.83 -18.38
C TRP A 6 1.20 8.00 -18.14
N THR A 7 1.65 8.63 -19.23
CA THR A 7 2.55 9.79 -19.22
C THR A 7 1.82 11.09 -18.89
N ARG A 8 0.48 11.07 -18.98
CA ARG A 8 -0.41 12.18 -18.65
C ARG A 8 -1.57 11.63 -17.83
N LEU A 9 -2.05 12.43 -16.87
CA LEU A 9 -3.31 12.12 -16.20
C LEU A 9 -4.44 12.13 -17.23
N PRO A 10 -5.34 11.13 -17.23
CA PRO A 10 -6.57 11.19 -18.01
C PRO A 10 -7.35 12.46 -17.67
N GLY A 11 -7.91 13.13 -18.69
CA GLY A 11 -8.72 14.31 -18.47
C GLY A 11 -10.01 13.99 -17.72
N ALA A 12 -10.60 14.98 -17.03
CA ALA A 12 -11.89 14.80 -16.38
C ALA A 12 -12.96 14.34 -17.40
N GLY A 13 -13.63 13.22 -17.11
CA GLY A 13 -14.62 12.60 -17.99
C GLY A 13 -14.05 11.81 -19.18
N ALA A 14 -12.73 11.63 -19.26
CA ALA A 14 -12.09 10.78 -20.26
C ALA A 14 -11.89 9.36 -19.71
N ASP A 15 -12.89 8.51 -19.87
CA ASP A 15 -12.80 7.08 -19.56
C ASP A 15 -12.13 6.30 -20.69
N GLY A 16 -11.41 5.24 -20.35
CA GLY A 16 -10.86 4.29 -21.34
C GLY A 16 -9.60 4.75 -22.08
N GLU A 17 -8.91 5.79 -21.60
CA GLU A 17 -7.64 6.24 -22.18
C GLU A 17 -6.58 5.10 -22.12
N PRO A 18 -5.98 4.71 -23.26
CA PRO A 18 -4.97 3.65 -23.28
C PRO A 18 -3.72 4.08 -22.52
N ALA A 19 -3.07 3.10 -21.87
CA ALA A 19 -1.75 3.30 -21.28
C ALA A 19 -0.68 3.48 -22.37
N ASP A 20 0.36 4.26 -22.08
CA ASP A 20 1.47 4.52 -22.98
C ASP A 20 2.52 3.40 -22.94
N VAL A 21 2.71 2.79 -21.76
CA VAL A 21 3.70 1.73 -21.52
C VAL A 21 3.10 0.60 -20.71
N VAL A 22 3.47 -0.63 -21.04
CA VAL A 22 3.19 -1.83 -20.24
C VAL A 22 4.50 -2.53 -19.83
N LEU A 23 4.65 -2.77 -18.54
CA LEU A 23 5.75 -3.55 -17.96
C LEU A 23 5.23 -4.89 -17.44
N GLY A 24 6.11 -5.89 -17.38
CA GLY A 24 5.73 -7.24 -16.98
C GLY A 24 5.15 -8.11 -18.09
N GLN A 25 4.85 -7.51 -19.25
CA GLN A 25 4.30 -8.16 -20.45
C GLN A 25 4.96 -7.58 -21.71
N PRO A 26 5.03 -8.36 -22.81
CA PRO A 26 5.60 -7.89 -24.07
C PRO A 26 4.73 -6.84 -24.78
N ASP A 27 3.43 -6.84 -24.53
CA ASP A 27 2.45 -5.95 -25.16
C ASP A 27 1.18 -5.82 -24.27
N PHE A 28 0.24 -4.97 -24.69
CA PHE A 28 -0.98 -4.66 -23.93
C PHE A 28 -2.03 -5.77 -23.92
N THR A 29 -1.86 -6.81 -24.75
CA THR A 29 -2.85 -7.88 -24.96
C THR A 29 -2.43 -9.22 -24.37
N THR A 30 -1.13 -9.42 -24.16
CA THR A 30 -0.59 -10.64 -23.55
C THR A 30 -0.85 -10.66 -22.05
N GLU A 31 -1.22 -11.83 -21.53
CA GLU A 31 -1.48 -12.07 -20.12
C GLU A 31 -0.79 -13.36 -19.64
N GLY A 32 -0.40 -13.36 -18.36
CA GLY A 32 0.09 -14.52 -17.65
C GLY A 32 1.38 -14.23 -16.88
N ALA A 33 1.65 -15.04 -15.86
CA ALA A 33 2.87 -14.93 -15.06
C ALA A 33 4.13 -15.04 -15.93
N ARG A 34 5.22 -14.40 -15.49
CA ARG A 34 6.54 -14.47 -16.16
C ARG A 34 6.45 -14.05 -17.64
N ALA A 35 5.73 -12.96 -17.91
CA ALA A 35 5.48 -12.44 -19.27
C ALA A 35 4.93 -13.52 -20.22
N ALA A 36 3.87 -14.21 -19.81
CA ALA A 36 3.29 -15.36 -20.51
C ALA A 36 4.31 -16.49 -20.78
N GLY A 37 5.10 -16.83 -19.76
CA GLY A 37 6.10 -17.90 -19.83
C GLY A 37 7.43 -17.54 -20.51
N ARG A 38 7.65 -16.28 -20.89
CA ARG A 38 8.92 -15.80 -21.47
C ARG A 38 10.05 -15.67 -20.44
N GLY A 39 9.73 -15.65 -19.15
CA GLY A 39 10.70 -15.62 -18.07
C GLY A 39 10.40 -14.55 -17.02
N PRO A 40 10.88 -14.74 -15.77
CA PRO A 40 10.70 -13.77 -14.70
C PRO A 40 11.57 -12.51 -14.86
N GLU A 41 12.57 -12.48 -15.74
CA GLU A 41 13.51 -11.34 -15.85
C GLU A 41 12.78 -10.02 -16.15
N ALA A 42 11.84 -10.05 -17.09
CA ALA A 42 11.01 -8.90 -17.45
C ALA A 42 9.51 -9.11 -17.12
N GLY A 43 9.15 -10.28 -16.56
CA GLY A 43 7.78 -10.68 -16.31
C GLY A 43 7.38 -10.60 -14.84
N PHE A 44 6.16 -10.15 -14.56
CA PHE A 44 5.61 -10.14 -13.20
C PHE A 44 4.74 -11.35 -12.91
N HIS A 45 4.53 -11.63 -11.63
CA HIS A 45 3.52 -12.59 -11.17
C HIS A 45 2.38 -11.88 -10.43
N LEU A 46 2.67 -11.03 -9.45
CA LEU A 46 1.63 -10.25 -8.76
C LEU A 46 2.20 -8.87 -8.38
N PRO A 47 2.21 -7.89 -9.29
CA PRO A 47 2.62 -6.55 -8.96
C PRO A 47 1.54 -5.88 -8.09
N THR A 48 1.89 -5.41 -6.89
CA THR A 48 0.91 -4.91 -5.90
C THR A 48 1.13 -3.47 -5.45
N ALA A 49 2.36 -2.97 -5.59
CA ALA A 49 2.69 -1.58 -5.31
C ALA A 49 3.64 -1.04 -6.37
N ALA A 50 3.49 0.24 -6.69
CA ALA A 50 4.39 1.00 -7.55
C ALA A 50 4.69 2.35 -6.89
N LEU A 51 5.93 2.79 -6.97
CA LEU A 51 6.41 4.02 -6.35
C LEU A 51 7.44 4.66 -7.27
N ILE A 52 7.35 5.99 -7.45
CA ILE A 52 8.37 6.77 -8.15
C ILE A 52 9.04 7.70 -7.15
N VAL A 53 10.37 7.61 -7.04
CA VAL A 53 11.20 8.49 -6.20
C VAL A 53 12.36 8.98 -7.04
N ASP A 54 12.55 10.29 -7.15
CA ASP A 54 13.67 10.90 -7.89
C ASP A 54 13.86 10.31 -9.31
N GLY A 55 12.76 10.05 -10.01
CA GLY A 55 12.74 9.48 -11.36
C GLY A 55 12.97 7.95 -11.43
N THR A 56 13.29 7.30 -10.32
CA THR A 56 13.39 5.84 -10.23
C THR A 56 12.01 5.23 -9.96
N LEU A 57 11.61 4.24 -10.77
CA LEU A 57 10.39 3.46 -10.57
C LEU A 57 10.74 2.18 -9.80
N LEU A 58 10.00 1.91 -8.73
CA LEU A 58 10.03 0.64 -7.99
C LEU A 58 8.67 -0.04 -8.09
N VAL A 59 8.67 -1.35 -8.30
CA VAL A 59 7.47 -2.19 -8.33
C VAL A 59 7.65 -3.38 -7.41
N ALA A 60 6.73 -3.60 -6.49
CA ALA A 60 6.69 -4.80 -5.66
C ALA A 60 6.02 -5.94 -6.43
N ASP A 61 6.81 -6.93 -6.85
CA ASP A 61 6.33 -8.14 -7.54
C ASP A 61 6.19 -9.26 -6.51
N ALA A 62 5.08 -9.22 -5.77
CA ALA A 62 4.90 -9.96 -4.53
C ALA A 62 5.10 -11.47 -4.70
N TRP A 63 4.57 -12.05 -5.78
CA TRP A 63 4.64 -13.50 -6.06
C TRP A 63 5.89 -13.94 -6.84
N HIS A 64 6.82 -13.01 -7.09
CA HIS A 64 8.23 -13.33 -7.37
C HIS A 64 9.16 -12.87 -6.24
N HIS A 65 8.59 -12.43 -5.11
CA HIS A 65 9.29 -12.15 -3.86
C HIS A 65 10.46 -11.17 -4.03
N ARG A 66 10.20 -10.08 -4.75
CA ARG A 66 11.21 -9.07 -5.09
C ARG A 66 10.61 -7.69 -5.26
N ILE A 67 11.46 -6.68 -5.15
CA ILE A 67 11.19 -5.34 -5.66
C ILE A 67 11.96 -5.18 -6.97
N ALA A 68 11.29 -4.89 -8.07
CA ALA A 68 11.89 -4.60 -9.36
C ALA A 68 12.11 -3.08 -9.51
N GLY A 69 13.30 -2.67 -9.92
CA GLY A 69 13.67 -1.26 -10.00
C GLY A 69 14.16 -0.82 -11.38
N TRP A 70 13.72 0.35 -11.82
CA TRP A 70 14.22 1.06 -13.00
C TRP A 70 14.76 2.41 -12.55
N THR A 71 16.03 2.68 -12.83
CA THR A 71 16.71 3.93 -12.48
C THR A 71 16.06 5.15 -13.13
N THR A 72 15.37 4.95 -14.26
CA THR A 72 14.49 5.92 -14.92
C THR A 72 13.14 5.29 -15.24
N VAL A 73 12.05 6.03 -15.10
CA VAL A 73 10.70 5.57 -15.52
C VAL A 73 10.74 5.12 -17.00
N PRO A 74 10.39 3.86 -17.32
CA PRO A 74 10.46 3.36 -18.69
C PRO A 74 9.53 4.09 -19.65
N THR A 75 10.04 4.34 -20.86
CA THR A 75 9.28 4.92 -21.98
C THR A 75 8.93 3.91 -23.08
N ALA A 76 9.37 2.66 -22.93
CA ALA A 76 9.10 1.57 -23.85
C ALA A 76 8.56 0.34 -23.11
N SER A 77 7.55 -0.31 -23.70
CA SER A 77 6.94 -1.53 -23.15
C SER A 77 7.92 -2.69 -23.11
N GLY A 78 7.74 -3.57 -22.12
CA GLY A 78 8.58 -4.75 -21.92
C GLY A 78 10.02 -4.46 -21.47
N THR A 79 10.35 -3.20 -21.13
CA THR A 79 11.68 -2.84 -20.60
C THR A 79 11.94 -3.61 -19.30
N PRO A 80 13.00 -4.45 -19.23
CA PRO A 80 13.34 -5.19 -18.01
C PRO A 80 13.80 -4.23 -16.90
N PRO A 81 13.69 -4.60 -15.62
CA PRO A 81 14.25 -3.82 -14.52
C PRO A 81 15.78 -3.77 -14.59
N ASP A 82 16.34 -2.65 -14.17
CA ASP A 82 17.79 -2.45 -14.05
C ASP A 82 18.38 -3.24 -12.87
N PHE A 83 17.59 -3.39 -11.80
CA PHE A 83 17.98 -4.13 -10.59
C PHE A 83 16.77 -4.75 -9.91
N VAL A 84 17.03 -5.71 -9.01
CA VAL A 84 16.03 -6.26 -8.10
C VAL A 84 16.54 -6.23 -6.67
N LEU A 85 15.65 -6.06 -5.70
CA LEU A 85 15.92 -6.24 -4.27
C LEU A 85 15.22 -7.51 -3.80
N GLY A 86 15.80 -8.22 -2.82
CA GLY A 86 15.19 -9.42 -2.25
C GLY A 86 15.65 -10.73 -2.90
N GLN A 87 16.24 -10.64 -4.09
CA GLN A 87 16.68 -11.77 -4.91
C GLN A 87 18.12 -11.55 -5.40
N PRO A 88 18.90 -12.63 -5.59
CA PRO A 88 20.28 -12.53 -6.07
C PRO A 88 20.38 -12.04 -7.52
N ASP A 89 19.35 -12.27 -8.34
CA ASP A 89 19.27 -11.82 -9.72
C ASP A 89 17.80 -11.81 -10.21
N PRO A 90 17.49 -11.18 -11.36
CA PRO A 90 16.12 -11.10 -11.88
C PRO A 90 15.47 -12.44 -12.29
N ARG A 91 16.21 -13.55 -12.34
CA ARG A 91 15.67 -14.90 -12.63
C ARG A 91 15.19 -15.62 -11.37
N ALA A 92 15.81 -15.30 -10.23
CA ALA A 92 15.47 -15.89 -8.96
C ALA A 92 14.13 -15.33 -8.43
N ILE A 93 13.27 -16.25 -7.99
CA ILE A 93 11.87 -15.98 -7.62
C ILE A 93 11.38 -16.86 -6.46
N GLU A 94 12.28 -17.58 -5.80
CA GLU A 94 11.93 -18.42 -4.67
C GLU A 94 11.74 -17.57 -3.41
N PRO A 95 10.78 -17.90 -2.54
CA PRO A 95 10.55 -17.18 -1.30
C PRO A 95 11.80 -17.28 -0.44
N ASN A 96 12.24 -16.14 0.08
CA ASN A 96 13.50 -16.02 0.80
C ASN A 96 14.72 -16.64 0.09
N ARG A 97 14.77 -16.53 -1.26
CA ARG A 97 15.84 -17.14 -2.08
C ARG A 97 15.95 -18.66 -1.93
N GLY A 98 14.86 -19.31 -1.51
CA GLY A 98 14.83 -20.75 -1.22
C GLY A 98 15.51 -21.14 0.10
N GLY A 99 15.83 -20.17 0.97
CA GLY A 99 16.59 -20.36 2.19
C GLY A 99 15.95 -19.75 3.43
N PRO A 100 16.71 -19.63 4.54
CA PRO A 100 16.26 -18.94 5.73
C PRO A 100 16.05 -17.45 5.46
N VAL A 101 15.18 -16.83 6.25
CA VAL A 101 14.94 -15.37 6.20
C VAL A 101 16.17 -14.60 6.73
N ASP A 102 16.54 -13.52 6.04
CA ASP A 102 17.57 -12.57 6.48
C ASP A 102 17.27 -11.14 5.98
N ALA A 103 18.24 -10.22 6.09
CA ALA A 103 18.08 -8.81 5.68
C ALA A 103 18.08 -8.58 4.15
N HIS A 104 18.50 -9.58 3.36
CA HIS A 104 18.52 -9.56 1.90
C HIS A 104 17.28 -10.21 1.28
N THR A 105 16.49 -10.93 2.07
CA THR A 105 15.43 -11.78 1.53
C THR A 105 14.05 -11.15 1.66
N LEU A 106 13.16 -11.48 0.73
CA LEU A 106 11.75 -11.07 0.76
C LEU A 106 10.84 -12.30 0.59
N TYR A 107 9.62 -12.18 1.10
CA TYR A 107 8.53 -13.11 0.88
C TYR A 107 7.20 -12.34 0.86
N TRP A 108 6.54 -12.34 -0.31
CA TRP A 108 5.34 -11.52 -0.58
C TRP A 108 5.47 -10.05 -0.16
N PRO A 109 6.43 -9.29 -0.73
CA PRO A 109 6.50 -7.86 -0.48
C PRO A 109 5.28 -7.18 -1.12
N TYR A 110 4.32 -6.68 -0.33
CA TYR A 110 3.08 -6.13 -0.87
C TYR A 110 3.07 -4.60 -0.98
N GLY A 111 3.70 -3.89 -0.04
CA GLY A 111 3.67 -2.43 0.04
C GLY A 111 5.05 -1.79 -0.08
N LEU A 112 5.07 -0.60 -0.68
CA LEU A 112 6.23 0.27 -0.82
C LEU A 112 5.89 1.68 -0.32
N ALA A 113 6.82 2.32 0.37
CA ALA A 113 6.71 3.75 0.69
C ALA A 113 8.08 4.42 0.75
N TRP A 114 8.13 5.70 0.40
CA TRP A 114 9.29 6.56 0.60
C TRP A 114 8.97 7.56 1.70
N ILE A 115 9.59 7.41 2.87
CA ILE A 115 9.27 8.20 4.06
C ILE A 115 10.57 8.58 4.75
N ASP A 116 10.77 9.88 4.98
CA ASP A 116 11.92 10.46 5.68
C ASP A 116 13.29 9.99 5.19
N GLY A 117 13.43 9.89 3.86
CA GLY A 117 14.67 9.48 3.19
C GLY A 117 14.94 7.97 3.24
N LEU A 118 13.95 7.16 3.62
CA LEU A 118 14.05 5.71 3.63
C LEU A 118 13.04 5.09 2.65
N LEU A 119 13.51 4.06 1.93
CA LEU A 119 12.61 3.13 1.27
C LEU A 119 12.12 2.12 2.30
N TRP A 120 10.81 2.02 2.47
CA TRP A 120 10.16 1.03 3.31
C TRP A 120 9.44 0.00 2.46
N VAL A 121 9.55 -1.27 2.87
CA VAL A 121 8.90 -2.42 2.22
C VAL A 121 8.13 -3.20 3.25
N ALA A 122 6.84 -3.45 2.99
CA ALA A 122 6.06 -4.38 3.78
C ALA A 122 6.34 -5.80 3.27
N ASP A 123 7.22 -6.51 3.98
CA ASP A 123 7.63 -7.88 3.68
C ASP A 123 6.61 -8.86 4.30
N THR A 124 5.40 -8.85 3.74
CA THR A 124 4.19 -9.36 4.39
C THR A 124 4.25 -10.83 4.73
N GLY A 125 4.78 -11.66 3.83
CA GLY A 125 4.94 -13.10 4.05
C GLY A 125 5.90 -13.41 5.20
N ASN A 126 6.88 -12.53 5.45
CA ASN A 126 7.78 -12.60 6.59
C ASN A 126 7.33 -11.79 7.80
N ARG A 127 6.09 -11.26 7.81
CA ARG A 127 5.47 -10.65 8.99
C ARG A 127 6.28 -9.47 9.56
N ARG A 128 6.94 -8.71 8.69
CA ARG A 128 7.85 -7.62 9.05
C ARG A 128 7.76 -6.46 8.07
N VAL A 129 8.29 -5.32 8.48
CA VAL A 129 8.54 -4.17 7.61
C VAL A 129 10.04 -3.93 7.58
N LEU A 130 10.60 -3.78 6.38
CA LEU A 130 12.02 -3.53 6.16
C LEU A 130 12.25 -2.09 5.71
N GLY A 131 13.37 -1.48 6.13
CA GLY A 131 13.75 -0.12 5.76
C GLY A 131 15.18 -0.05 5.23
N TRP A 132 15.39 0.73 4.17
CA TRP A 132 16.70 1.04 3.59
C TRP A 132 16.92 2.55 3.67
N HIS A 133 18.07 2.98 4.19
CA HIS A 133 18.52 4.36 4.10
C HIS A 133 18.85 4.75 2.66
N GLY A 134 18.24 5.83 2.18
CA GLY A 134 18.34 6.20 0.78
C GLY A 134 17.60 5.22 -0.13
N LEU A 135 17.72 5.47 -1.44
CA LEU A 135 17.08 4.64 -2.46
C LEU A 135 18.10 3.62 -3.00
N PRO A 136 18.03 2.33 -2.62
CA PRO A 136 18.94 1.32 -3.16
C PRO A 136 18.75 1.16 -4.68
N ARG A 137 19.86 0.96 -5.39
CA ARG A 137 19.89 0.70 -6.85
C ARG A 137 20.54 -0.64 -7.21
N GLU A 138 20.78 -1.46 -6.20
CA GLU A 138 21.28 -2.83 -6.28
C GLU A 138 20.87 -3.57 -5.01
N ASP A 139 20.90 -4.91 -5.03
CA ASP A 139 20.57 -5.71 -3.86
C ASP A 139 21.57 -5.48 -2.73
N ARG A 140 21.06 -5.03 -1.59
CA ARG A 140 21.84 -4.79 -0.37
C ARG A 140 20.96 -5.10 0.85
N PRO A 141 21.55 -5.44 2.02
CA PRO A 141 20.74 -5.76 3.18
C PRO A 141 19.92 -4.55 3.62
N ALA A 142 18.72 -4.81 4.14
CA ALA A 142 17.92 -3.80 4.83
C ALA A 142 18.67 -3.27 6.06
N ASP A 143 18.50 -1.99 6.33
CA ASP A 143 19.13 -1.29 7.46
C ASP A 143 18.25 -1.39 8.72
N LEU A 144 16.93 -1.46 8.54
CA LEU A 144 15.94 -1.52 9.60
C LEU A 144 14.97 -2.69 9.42
N VAL A 145 14.54 -3.26 10.53
CA VAL A 145 13.40 -4.18 10.60
C VAL A 145 12.46 -3.68 11.69
N LEU A 146 11.16 -3.63 11.39
CA LEU A 146 10.09 -3.41 12.37
C LEU A 146 9.23 -4.67 12.43
N GLY A 147 8.63 -4.92 13.59
CA GLY A 147 7.67 -6.01 13.74
C GLY A 147 8.27 -7.33 14.21
N GLN A 148 9.60 -7.44 14.21
CA GLN A 148 10.35 -8.65 14.55
C GLN A 148 11.58 -8.32 15.41
N PRO A 149 12.01 -9.26 16.29
CA PRO A 149 13.22 -9.08 17.10
C PRO A 149 14.52 -8.97 16.30
N SER A 150 14.58 -9.60 15.13
CA SER A 150 15.74 -9.53 14.23
C SER A 150 15.36 -9.78 12.78
N PHE A 151 16.31 -9.57 11.86
CA PHE A 151 16.17 -9.92 10.45
C PHE A 151 16.02 -11.42 10.19
N ARG A 152 16.26 -12.28 11.18
CA ARG A 152 16.17 -13.75 11.05
C ARG A 152 14.85 -14.33 11.61
N ASP A 153 13.94 -13.46 12.03
CA ASP A 153 12.63 -13.84 12.57
C ASP A 153 11.51 -13.43 11.61
N ASN A 154 10.47 -14.25 11.54
CA ASN A 154 9.31 -14.00 10.67
C ASN A 154 8.00 -14.60 11.19
N ALA A 155 7.91 -14.87 12.49
CA ALA A 155 6.73 -15.48 13.08
C ALA A 155 5.57 -14.46 13.14
N GLU A 156 4.35 -14.92 12.84
CA GLU A 156 3.13 -14.12 13.01
C GLU A 156 3.05 -13.61 14.45
N ASN A 157 2.84 -12.30 14.61
CA ASN A 157 2.82 -11.64 15.92
C ASN A 157 4.03 -12.00 16.81
N ARG A 158 5.23 -12.13 16.22
CA ARG A 158 6.48 -12.58 16.88
C ARG A 158 6.40 -13.97 17.52
N GLY A 159 5.47 -14.80 17.08
CA GLY A 159 5.20 -16.12 17.66
C GLY A 159 4.54 -16.07 19.03
N GLY A 160 4.04 -14.90 19.44
CA GLY A 160 3.42 -14.66 20.74
C GLY A 160 2.05 -13.98 20.63
N PRO A 161 1.56 -13.43 21.76
CA PRO A 161 0.35 -12.62 21.75
C PRO A 161 0.48 -11.40 20.82
N LEU A 162 -0.64 -10.99 20.25
CA LEU A 162 -0.73 -9.77 19.45
C LEU A 162 -0.31 -8.55 20.30
N GLY A 163 0.60 -7.74 19.77
CA GLY A 163 1.24 -6.63 20.49
C GLY A 163 1.36 -5.37 19.65
N ALA A 164 1.85 -4.31 20.28
CA ALA A 164 2.06 -3.00 19.65
C ALA A 164 3.25 -2.97 18.66
N ASP A 165 4.09 -3.99 18.71
CA ASP A 165 5.36 -4.13 18.02
C ASP A 165 5.37 -5.33 17.07
N SER A 166 4.22 -5.93 16.78
CA SER A 166 4.14 -7.16 16.00
C SER A 166 3.07 -7.08 14.91
N PHE A 167 3.25 -7.86 13.85
CA PHE A 167 2.33 -7.86 12.70
C PHE A 167 1.81 -9.25 12.39
N ARG A 168 0.59 -9.29 11.84
CA ARG A 168 0.06 -10.44 11.15
C ARG A 168 0.21 -10.28 9.65
N TRP A 169 -0.39 -9.28 9.01
CA TRP A 169 -0.18 -9.04 7.58
C TRP A 169 0.09 -7.55 7.34
N PRO A 170 1.34 -7.07 7.56
CA PRO A 170 1.67 -5.69 7.23
C PRO A 170 1.56 -5.52 5.72
N HIS A 171 0.77 -4.57 5.24
CA HIS A 171 0.43 -4.42 3.82
C HIS A 171 0.81 -3.04 3.28
N ALA A 172 -0.06 -2.04 3.39
CA ALA A 172 0.30 -0.67 3.03
C ALA A 172 1.15 0.00 4.12
N LEU A 173 2.05 0.87 3.66
CA LEU A 173 2.87 1.75 4.47
C LEU A 173 2.58 3.18 4.02
N ALA A 174 2.38 4.09 4.96
CA ALA A 174 2.15 5.50 4.65
C ALA A 174 2.81 6.37 5.71
N GLY A 175 3.25 7.57 5.35
CA GLY A 175 3.80 8.49 6.32
C GLY A 175 4.19 9.84 5.73
N GLY A 176 4.54 10.77 6.62
CA GLY A 176 4.88 12.16 6.34
C GLY A 176 5.18 12.90 7.64
N ALA A 177 5.10 14.23 7.63
CA ALA A 177 5.35 15.03 8.83
C ALA A 177 4.39 14.68 10.01
N GLY A 178 3.16 14.25 9.70
CA GLY A 178 2.15 13.83 10.68
C GLY A 178 2.26 12.41 11.25
N GLY A 179 3.21 11.59 10.80
CA GLY A 179 3.46 10.26 11.38
C GLY A 179 3.78 9.15 10.38
N PHE A 180 3.97 7.94 10.89
CA PHE A 180 4.23 6.71 10.14
C PHE A 180 3.19 5.65 10.48
N TYR A 181 2.63 5.00 9.46
CA TYR A 181 1.49 4.09 9.58
C TYR A 181 1.76 2.78 8.86
N VAL A 182 1.43 1.67 9.52
CA VAL A 182 1.46 0.33 8.95
C VAL A 182 0.06 -0.25 9.00
N ALA A 183 -0.48 -0.59 7.83
CA ALA A 183 -1.74 -1.30 7.74
C ALA A 183 -1.49 -2.79 8.01
N ASP A 184 -1.76 -3.22 9.24
CA ASP A 184 -1.63 -4.61 9.69
C ASP A 184 -2.96 -5.33 9.42
N ALA A 185 -3.18 -5.61 8.13
CA ALA A 185 -4.46 -6.03 7.59
C ALA A 185 -5.00 -7.29 8.28
N GLY A 186 -4.12 -8.25 8.57
CA GLY A 186 -4.48 -9.52 9.19
C GLY A 186 -4.94 -9.39 10.64
N ASN A 187 -4.62 -8.28 11.30
CA ASN A 187 -5.06 -7.93 12.65
C ASN A 187 -6.13 -6.83 12.64
N HIS A 188 -6.69 -6.49 11.47
CA HIS A 188 -7.81 -5.56 11.34
C HIS A 188 -7.53 -4.18 11.93
N ARG A 189 -6.29 -3.70 11.80
CA ARG A 189 -5.83 -2.44 12.41
C ARG A 189 -4.83 -1.71 11.53
N VAL A 190 -4.66 -0.43 11.82
CA VAL A 190 -3.50 0.36 11.39
C VAL A 190 -2.71 0.71 12.64
N LEU A 191 -1.43 0.34 12.69
CA LEU A 191 -0.51 0.78 13.74
C LEU A 191 0.12 2.12 13.35
N GLY A 192 0.18 3.06 14.28
CA GLY A 192 0.72 4.40 14.06
C GLY A 192 1.85 4.76 15.02
N TRP A 193 2.87 5.43 14.48
CA TRP A 193 3.94 6.08 15.22
C TRP A 193 3.88 7.58 14.93
N ARG A 194 3.99 8.41 15.97
CA ARG A 194 3.97 9.88 15.80
C ARG A 194 5.21 10.40 15.08
N GLU A 195 6.30 9.64 15.15
CA GLU A 195 7.55 9.90 14.46
C GLU A 195 7.95 8.65 13.69
N THR A 196 8.58 8.81 12.53
CA THR A 196 9.10 7.68 11.76
C THR A 196 10.10 6.88 12.60
N PRO A 197 9.84 5.59 12.86
CA PRO A 197 10.71 4.77 13.71
C PRO A 197 12.08 4.61 13.07
N ARG A 198 13.14 4.77 13.88
CA ARG A 198 14.55 4.56 13.49
C ARG A 198 15.12 3.22 13.95
N ALA A 199 14.33 2.44 14.65
CA ALA A 199 14.59 1.06 15.09
C ALA A 199 13.25 0.41 15.44
N ASP A 200 13.23 -0.90 15.59
CA ASP A 200 12.06 -1.61 16.10
C ASP A 200 11.63 -1.06 17.46
N ARG A 201 10.36 -0.67 17.56
CA ARG A 201 9.73 -0.21 18.80
C ARG A 201 8.21 -0.36 18.73
N PRO A 202 7.52 -0.46 19.88
CA PRO A 202 6.06 -0.40 19.95
C PRO A 202 5.47 0.82 19.22
N ALA A 203 4.37 0.61 18.51
CA ALA A 203 3.52 1.66 17.99
C ALA A 203 2.93 2.52 19.13
N ASP A 204 2.66 3.79 18.82
CA ASP A 204 2.10 4.74 19.78
C ASP A 204 0.58 4.58 19.94
N PHE A 205 -0.11 4.15 18.88
CA PHE A 205 -1.55 3.95 18.85
C PHE A 205 -1.97 2.95 17.76
N ALA A 206 -3.21 2.48 17.85
CA ALA A 206 -3.86 1.67 16.82
C ALA A 206 -5.19 2.30 16.38
N LEU A 207 -5.44 2.32 15.07
CA LEU A 207 -6.74 2.66 14.48
C LEU A 207 -7.49 1.38 14.11
N GLY A 208 -8.82 1.45 14.13
CA GLY A 208 -9.67 0.31 13.79
C GLY A 208 -9.91 -0.68 14.94
N GLN A 209 -9.22 -0.52 16.07
CA GLN A 209 -9.29 -1.40 17.23
C GLN A 209 -9.25 -0.56 18.53
N THR A 210 -9.77 -1.13 19.61
CA THR A 210 -9.85 -0.47 20.94
C THR A 210 -8.53 -0.47 21.70
N GLY A 211 -7.52 -1.21 21.23
CA GLY A 211 -6.24 -1.37 21.92
C GLY A 211 -5.14 -1.86 20.99
N LEU A 212 -3.88 -1.63 21.39
CA LEU A 212 -2.68 -2.13 20.71
C LEU A 212 -2.53 -3.67 20.78
N ALA A 213 -3.25 -4.32 21.69
CA ALA A 213 -3.26 -5.77 21.87
C ALA A 213 -4.60 -6.40 21.41
N VAL A 214 -5.35 -5.71 20.54
CA VAL A 214 -6.65 -6.15 20.02
C VAL A 214 -6.61 -6.24 18.49
N GLY A 215 -7.22 -7.28 17.93
CA GLY A 215 -7.30 -7.51 16.48
C GLY A 215 -8.58 -8.24 16.09
N PHE A 216 -9.73 -7.72 16.53
CA PHE A 216 -11.03 -8.35 16.31
C PHE A 216 -11.60 -7.97 14.93
N GLU A 217 -11.92 -8.97 14.10
CA GLU A 217 -12.41 -8.78 12.72
C GLU A 217 -13.77 -8.05 12.63
N SER A 218 -14.58 -8.08 13.70
CA SER A 218 -15.86 -7.36 13.77
C SER A 218 -16.84 -7.58 12.60
N GLN A 219 -16.84 -8.77 11.99
CA GLN A 219 -17.64 -9.08 10.79
C GLN A 219 -19.16 -8.91 10.96
N TYR A 220 -19.71 -9.24 12.14
CA TYR A 220 -21.15 -9.20 12.44
C TYR A 220 -21.53 -8.09 13.43
N ALA A 221 -20.59 -7.20 13.75
CA ALA A 221 -20.89 -6.05 14.60
C ALA A 221 -21.21 -4.82 13.74
N PRO A 222 -21.92 -3.84 14.31
CA PRO A 222 -22.07 -2.53 13.67
C PRO A 222 -20.69 -1.94 13.37
N GLN A 223 -20.47 -1.55 12.11
CA GLN A 223 -19.28 -0.80 11.75
C GLN A 223 -19.36 0.62 12.31
N SER A 224 -18.23 1.28 12.50
CA SER A 224 -18.18 2.66 12.97
C SER A 224 -16.99 3.40 12.34
N ALA A 225 -16.81 4.66 12.75
CA ALA A 225 -15.64 5.46 12.42
C ALA A 225 -14.35 4.97 13.11
N THR A 226 -14.44 4.00 14.03
CA THR A 226 -13.32 3.50 14.83
C THR A 226 -13.02 2.02 14.59
N THR A 227 -13.72 1.36 13.66
CA THR A 227 -13.51 -0.04 13.29
C THR A 227 -12.92 -0.16 11.89
N LEU A 228 -12.00 -1.10 11.71
CA LEU A 228 -11.45 -1.48 10.41
C LEU A 228 -11.56 -2.98 10.23
N ARG A 229 -11.66 -3.44 8.98
CA ARG A 229 -11.69 -4.84 8.59
C ARG A 229 -10.82 -5.06 7.35
N PHE A 230 -9.72 -5.77 7.55
CA PHE A 230 -8.69 -6.00 6.53
C PHE A 230 -8.22 -4.70 5.86
N PRO A 231 -7.68 -3.72 6.61
CA PRO A 231 -7.21 -2.49 5.99
C PRO A 231 -5.98 -2.77 5.13
N TYR A 232 -6.14 -2.92 3.81
CA TYR A 232 -5.03 -3.23 2.91
C TYR A 232 -4.33 -1.98 2.36
N GLY A 233 -5.03 -0.87 2.25
CA GLY A 233 -4.54 0.38 1.66
C GLY A 233 -4.44 1.50 2.69
N ALA A 234 -3.40 2.32 2.60
CA ALA A 234 -3.24 3.55 3.36
C ALA A 234 -2.43 4.55 2.55
N ALA A 235 -2.75 5.84 2.66
CA ALA A 235 -1.98 6.93 2.07
C ALA A 235 -2.04 8.18 2.95
N VAL A 236 -0.97 8.97 2.93
CA VAL A 236 -0.89 10.27 3.60
C VAL A 236 -0.66 11.37 2.57
N CYS A 237 -1.42 12.46 2.65
CA CYS A 237 -1.21 13.68 1.86
C CYS A 237 -1.55 14.90 2.73
N ASP A 238 -0.62 15.84 2.84
CA ASP A 238 -0.77 17.05 3.68
C ASP A 238 -1.21 16.72 5.11
N ASP A 239 -0.55 15.75 5.75
CA ASP A 239 -0.82 15.26 7.10
C ASP A 239 -2.21 14.59 7.31
N ARG A 240 -2.99 14.44 6.25
CA ARG A 240 -4.26 13.70 6.27
C ARG A 240 -4.01 12.24 5.95
N LEU A 241 -4.74 11.35 6.63
CA LEU A 241 -4.63 9.91 6.45
C LEU A 241 -5.90 9.37 5.80
N ALA A 242 -5.75 8.65 4.69
CA ALA A 242 -6.80 7.82 4.11
C ALA A 242 -6.46 6.34 4.32
N VAL A 243 -7.41 5.54 4.78
CA VAL A 243 -7.27 4.09 4.97
C VAL A 243 -8.39 3.39 4.22
N ALA A 244 -8.04 2.40 3.42
CA ALA A 244 -9.01 1.52 2.79
C ALA A 244 -9.47 0.52 3.83
N ASP A 245 -10.72 0.64 4.28
CA ASP A 245 -11.36 -0.36 5.12
C ASP A 245 -11.95 -1.44 4.21
N THR A 246 -11.03 -2.23 3.62
CA THR A 246 -11.25 -2.96 2.37
C THR A 246 -12.45 -3.90 2.43
N ALA A 247 -12.57 -4.71 3.48
CA ALA A 247 -13.66 -5.67 3.60
C ALA A 247 -15.01 -5.04 4.00
N ASN A 248 -15.00 -3.76 4.36
CA ASN A 248 -16.20 -2.94 4.53
C ASN A 248 -16.51 -2.08 3.28
N ASN A 249 -15.72 -2.17 2.20
CA ASN A 249 -15.97 -1.50 0.93
C ASN A 249 -16.08 0.02 1.05
N ARG A 250 -15.14 0.63 1.79
CA ARG A 250 -15.11 2.07 2.06
C ARG A 250 -13.69 2.58 2.28
N ILE A 251 -13.52 3.89 2.12
CA ILE A 251 -12.31 4.59 2.56
C ILE A 251 -12.68 5.42 3.78
N LEU A 252 -11.92 5.28 4.87
CA LEU A 252 -12.01 6.14 6.04
C LEU A 252 -10.91 7.19 5.98
N LEU A 253 -11.26 8.44 6.29
CA LEU A 253 -10.33 9.56 6.20
C LEU A 253 -10.28 10.34 7.51
N TRP A 254 -9.06 10.60 7.96
CA TRP A 254 -8.73 11.45 9.09
C TRP A 254 -8.20 12.78 8.54
N PRO A 255 -8.96 13.88 8.67
CA PRO A 255 -8.53 15.21 8.22
C PRO A 255 -7.36 15.79 9.01
N GLU A 256 -7.04 15.20 10.16
CA GLU A 256 -5.92 15.58 11.01
C GLU A 256 -5.17 14.31 11.42
N PRO A 257 -3.85 14.36 11.64
CA PRO A 257 -3.06 13.24 12.13
C PRO A 257 -3.70 12.60 13.37
N PRO A 258 -4.02 11.30 13.33
CA PRO A 258 -4.48 10.60 14.52
C PRO A 258 -3.39 10.55 15.59
N THR A 259 -3.77 10.77 16.86
CA THR A 259 -2.81 10.84 17.98
C THR A 259 -3.09 9.82 19.10
N ALA A 260 -4.19 9.07 19.00
CA ALA A 260 -4.67 8.16 20.03
C ALA A 260 -5.31 6.90 19.44
N THR A 261 -5.29 5.82 20.22
CA THR A 261 -5.94 4.57 19.85
C THR A 261 -7.45 4.75 19.68
N ALA A 262 -8.02 4.08 18.68
CA ALA A 262 -9.43 4.19 18.32
C ALA A 262 -9.88 5.62 17.97
N ALA A 263 -8.98 6.49 17.50
CA ALA A 263 -9.35 7.80 16.99
C ALA A 263 -10.37 7.65 15.84
N PRO A 264 -11.54 8.31 15.90
CA PRO A 264 -12.57 8.18 14.87
C PRO A 264 -12.16 8.88 13.58
N ALA A 265 -12.44 8.24 12.44
CA ALA A 265 -12.37 8.88 11.14
C ALA A 265 -13.36 10.05 11.07
N GLY A 266 -12.95 11.13 10.41
CA GLY A 266 -13.79 12.32 10.21
C GLY A 266 -14.70 12.21 8.99
N LEU A 267 -14.32 11.39 8.01
CA LEU A 267 -15.02 11.23 6.75
C LEU A 267 -15.03 9.76 6.30
N VAL A 268 -16.06 9.41 5.52
CA VAL A 268 -16.21 8.09 4.88
C VAL A 268 -16.54 8.30 3.41
N LEU A 269 -15.81 7.62 2.53
CA LEU A 269 -16.06 7.57 1.09
C LEU A 269 -16.49 6.16 0.70
N GLY A 270 -17.29 6.03 -0.35
CA GLY A 270 -17.80 4.72 -0.81
C GLY A 270 -19.12 4.28 -0.19
N GLN A 271 -19.50 4.83 0.97
CA GLN A 271 -20.67 4.45 1.77
C GLN A 271 -21.46 5.68 2.23
N GLU A 272 -22.74 5.48 2.53
CA GLU A 272 -23.66 6.55 2.98
C GLU A 272 -23.41 6.96 4.45
N SER A 273 -22.73 6.13 5.25
CA SER A 273 -22.44 6.38 6.66
C SER A 273 -21.27 5.54 7.17
N PHE A 274 -20.80 5.83 8.38
CA PHE A 274 -19.79 5.04 9.08
C PHE A 274 -20.31 3.66 9.54
N GLN A 275 -21.61 3.39 9.45
CA GLN A 275 -22.18 2.07 9.73
C GLN A 275 -22.36 1.26 8.45
N GLY A 276 -22.36 1.94 7.29
CA GLY A 276 -22.48 1.32 5.99
C GLY A 276 -21.30 0.41 5.66
N ASN A 277 -21.61 -0.70 5.02
CA ASN A 277 -20.65 -1.64 4.46
C ASN A 277 -21.27 -2.33 3.24
N GLY A 278 -20.45 -3.18 2.61
CA GLY A 278 -20.90 -4.05 1.54
C GLY A 278 -20.56 -3.54 0.15
N GLU A 279 -20.36 -4.50 -0.74
CA GLU A 279 -19.92 -4.27 -2.11
C GLU A 279 -20.95 -3.40 -2.84
N ASN A 280 -20.48 -2.27 -3.34
CA ASN A 280 -21.29 -1.26 -4.00
C ASN A 280 -22.56 -0.84 -3.24
N ARG A 281 -22.50 -0.80 -1.90
CA ARG A 281 -23.66 -0.52 -1.02
C ARG A 281 -24.81 -1.52 -1.20
N TRP A 282 -24.50 -2.74 -1.65
CA TRP A 282 -25.46 -3.77 -2.08
C TRP A 282 -26.39 -3.31 -3.22
N LYS A 283 -25.92 -2.38 -4.05
CA LYS A 283 -26.62 -1.77 -5.19
C LYS A 283 -25.77 -1.91 -6.45
N ALA A 284 -26.23 -1.31 -7.55
CA ALA A 284 -25.45 -1.21 -8.78
C ALA A 284 -24.16 -0.38 -8.57
N VAL A 285 -23.14 -0.70 -9.36
CA VAL A 285 -21.88 0.07 -9.41
C VAL A 285 -22.19 1.52 -9.81
N ALA A 286 -21.68 2.48 -9.04
CA ALA A 286 -21.78 3.91 -9.32
C ALA A 286 -20.41 4.59 -9.23
N ALA A 287 -20.34 5.89 -9.54
CA ALA A 287 -19.10 6.67 -9.55
C ALA A 287 -18.54 6.98 -8.15
N ASP A 288 -19.20 6.54 -7.09
CA ASP A 288 -18.85 6.80 -5.69
C ASP A 288 -18.97 5.54 -4.80
N THR A 289 -18.97 4.35 -5.40
CA THR A 289 -19.09 3.06 -4.71
C THR A 289 -17.85 2.20 -4.89
N PHE A 290 -17.60 1.30 -3.96
CA PHE A 290 -16.45 0.39 -4.01
C PHE A 290 -16.83 -1.08 -3.86
N CYS A 291 -15.98 -1.95 -4.40
CA CYS A 291 -15.91 -3.38 -4.19
C CYS A 291 -14.44 -3.74 -3.93
N TRP A 292 -14.10 -4.07 -2.69
CA TRP A 292 -12.75 -4.39 -2.23
C TRP A 292 -11.69 -3.37 -2.68
N PRO A 293 -11.69 -2.14 -2.12
CA PRO A 293 -10.64 -1.17 -2.40
C PRO A 293 -9.31 -1.60 -1.76
N TYR A 294 -8.29 -1.96 -2.55
CA TYR A 294 -7.02 -2.49 -2.04
C TYR A 294 -5.91 -1.44 -1.91
N GLY A 295 -5.78 -0.57 -2.91
CA GLY A 295 -4.71 0.41 -3.00
C GLY A 295 -5.23 1.84 -2.93
N ILE A 296 -4.47 2.71 -2.27
CA ILE A 296 -4.70 4.16 -2.26
C ILE A 296 -3.40 4.83 -2.63
N ALA A 297 -3.46 5.80 -3.55
CA ALA A 297 -2.40 6.77 -3.76
C ALA A 297 -2.99 8.17 -3.62
N TRP A 298 -2.31 9.06 -2.90
CA TRP A 298 -2.80 10.41 -2.66
C TRP A 298 -1.65 11.40 -2.83
N ASN A 299 -1.81 12.36 -3.75
CA ASN A 299 -0.81 13.38 -4.01
C ASN A 299 -1.47 14.66 -4.53
N GLY A 300 -1.12 15.81 -3.96
CA GLY A 300 -1.48 17.13 -4.50
C GLY A 300 -2.99 17.32 -4.75
N GLY A 301 -3.83 16.88 -3.81
CA GLY A 301 -5.29 16.96 -3.93
C GLY A 301 -5.95 15.86 -4.79
N LEU A 302 -5.16 14.97 -5.41
CA LEU A 302 -5.68 13.84 -6.19
C LEU A 302 -5.63 12.55 -5.38
N LEU A 303 -6.80 11.99 -5.09
CA LEU A 303 -6.95 10.70 -4.42
C LEU A 303 -7.32 9.63 -5.44
N ALA A 304 -6.41 8.69 -5.67
CA ALA A 304 -6.63 7.53 -6.52
C ALA A 304 -6.89 6.28 -5.65
N VAL A 305 -7.96 5.55 -5.95
CA VAL A 305 -8.34 4.32 -5.24
C VAL A 305 -8.48 3.16 -6.23
N ALA A 306 -7.75 2.09 -5.98
CA ALA A 306 -7.87 0.84 -6.73
C ALA A 306 -9.10 0.05 -6.25
N ASP A 307 -10.23 0.27 -6.92
CA ASP A 307 -11.51 -0.40 -6.71
C ASP A 307 -11.48 -1.80 -7.34
N SER A 308 -10.74 -2.69 -6.68
CA SER A 308 -10.17 -3.88 -7.31
C SER A 308 -11.22 -4.91 -7.67
N GLY A 309 -12.27 -5.06 -6.87
CA GLY A 309 -13.39 -5.95 -7.16
C GLY A 309 -14.24 -5.50 -8.35
N ASN A 310 -14.21 -4.21 -8.69
CA ASN A 310 -14.86 -3.66 -9.88
C ASN A 310 -13.88 -3.47 -11.07
N ASN A 311 -12.62 -3.90 -10.93
CA ASN A 311 -11.58 -3.79 -11.96
C ASN A 311 -11.38 -2.36 -12.50
N ARG A 312 -11.43 -1.35 -11.62
CA ARG A 312 -11.22 0.06 -12.00
C ARG A 312 -10.34 0.81 -11.00
N VAL A 313 -9.78 1.93 -11.45
CA VAL A 313 -9.16 2.93 -10.57
C VAL A 313 -10.04 4.16 -10.60
N MET A 314 -10.44 4.62 -9.42
CA MET A 314 -11.21 5.86 -9.27
C MET A 314 -10.26 6.99 -8.90
N ILE A 315 -10.36 8.12 -9.58
CA ILE A 315 -9.55 9.30 -9.32
C ILE A 315 -10.51 10.42 -8.92
N TRP A 316 -10.29 10.98 -7.73
CA TRP A 316 -11.04 12.12 -7.22
C TRP A 316 -10.12 13.30 -7.02
N GLU A 317 -10.64 14.48 -7.37
CA GLU A 317 -10.00 15.75 -7.08
C GLU A 317 -10.66 16.38 -5.86
N GLU A 318 -9.85 16.89 -4.95
CA GLU A 318 -10.36 17.68 -3.85
C GLU A 318 -10.79 19.07 -4.34
N GLU A 319 -12.07 19.41 -4.19
CA GLU A 319 -12.55 20.77 -4.47
C GLU A 319 -12.10 21.74 -3.37
N HIS A 320 -11.14 22.61 -3.68
CA HIS A 320 -10.90 23.79 -2.87
C HIS A 320 -12.01 24.82 -3.12
N HIS A 321 -13.02 24.86 -2.25
CA HIS A 321 -13.94 26.00 -2.22
C HIS A 321 -13.16 27.26 -1.80
N VAL A 322 -12.63 28.01 -2.78
CA VAL A 322 -12.24 29.40 -2.58
C VAL A 322 -13.53 30.15 -2.29
N SER A 323 -13.81 30.42 -1.01
CA SER A 323 -14.87 31.34 -0.63
C SER A 323 -14.57 32.68 -1.31
N ARG A 324 -15.25 32.96 -2.42
CA ARG A 324 -15.32 34.30 -2.97
C ARG A 324 -16.07 35.12 -1.94
N ARG A 325 -15.32 35.77 -1.04
CA ARG A 325 -15.83 36.91 -0.27
C ARG A 325 -16.24 37.96 -1.29
N THR A 326 -17.52 37.96 -1.64
CA THR A 326 -18.19 39.10 -2.24
C THR A 326 -17.97 40.28 -1.30
N ARG A 327 -17.17 41.26 -1.74
CA ARG A 327 -17.12 42.56 -1.06
C ARG A 327 -18.50 43.20 -1.23
N PRO A 328 -19.17 43.66 -0.16
CA PRO A 328 -20.35 44.49 -0.31
C PRO A 328 -19.94 45.84 -0.91
N HIS A 329 -20.81 46.31 -1.81
CA HIS A 329 -20.88 47.57 -2.56
C HIS A 329 -19.95 48.71 -2.20
#